data_AF-A0A351LGP9-F1
#
_entry.id   AF-A0A351LGP9-F1
#
_cell.length_a   1.000
_cell.length_b   1.000
_cell.length_c   1.000
_cell.angle_alpha   90.00
_cell.angle_beta   90.00
_cell.angle_gamma   90.00
#
_symmetry.space_group_name_H-M   'P 1'
#
loop_
_entity.id
_entity.type
_entity.pdbx_description
1 polymer ?
#
loop_
_entity_poly.entity_id
_entity_poly.type
_entity_poly.pdbx_seq_one_letter_code
_entity_poly.pdbx_strand_id
1 'polypeptide(L)' 'IKEAGGQVIVQDDKTSVVWGMPGIVANAGLAEKVLPLDEIAGEIISRCNFRLG' A
#
# COMPACT_ATOMS: atom_id res chain seq x y z
N ILE A 1 -10.02 1.50 9.15
CA ILE A 1 -9.67 0.93 7.83
C ILE A 1 -9.74 -0.59 7.89
N LYS A 2 -8.84 -1.26 8.62
CA LYS A 2 -8.82 -2.72 8.74
C LYS A 2 -10.12 -3.33 9.29
N GLU A 3 -10.68 -2.73 10.35
CA GLU A 3 -11.96 -3.17 10.95
C GLU A 3 -13.17 -3.05 10.01
N ALA A 4 -13.10 -2.14 9.02
CA ALA A 4 -14.13 -1.97 8.01
C ALA A 4 -13.87 -2.83 6.75
N GLY A 5 -12.94 -3.80 6.82
CA GLY A 5 -12.52 -4.61 5.68
C GLY A 5 -11.69 -3.87 4.63
N GLY A 6 -11.21 -2.66 4.95
CA GLY A 6 -10.31 -1.90 4.09
C GLY A 6 -8.90 -2.49 4.13
N GLN A 7 -8.20 -2.39 3.00
CA GLN A 7 -6.85 -2.90 2.85
C GLN A 7 -5.83 -1.76 2.71
N VAL A 8 -4.61 -1.94 3.21
CA VAL A 8 -3.57 -0.90 3.24
C VAL A 8 -2.31 -1.36 2.51
N ILE A 9 -1.88 -0.60 1.51
CA ILE A 9 -0.56 -0.68 0.86
C ILE A 9 0.15 0.65 0.96
N VAL A 10 1.48 0.63 0.88
CA VAL A 10 2.33 1.80 1.06
C VAL A 10 3.44 1.80 0.02
N GLN A 11 3.85 2.98 -0.46
CA GLN A 11 5.02 3.14 -1.34
C GLN A 11 6.31 2.85 -0.56
N ASP A 12 7.36 2.35 -1.19
CA ASP A 12 8.67 2.13 -0.56
C ASP A 12 9.51 3.42 -0.46
N ASP A 13 10.55 3.38 0.36
CA ASP A 13 11.48 4.49 0.58
C ASP A 13 12.28 4.79 -0.69
N LYS A 14 12.73 3.75 -1.40
CA LYS A 14 13.62 3.88 -2.57
C LYS A 14 13.02 4.67 -3.71
N THR A 15 11.71 4.58 -3.91
CA THR A 15 10.99 5.32 -4.95
C THR A 15 10.31 6.58 -4.42
N SER A 16 10.35 6.82 -3.11
CA SER A 16 9.77 8.01 -2.48
C SER A 16 10.72 9.20 -2.60
N VAL A 17 10.18 10.36 -3.00
CA VAL A 17 10.93 11.63 -2.92
C VAL A 17 11.06 12.09 -1.47
N VAL A 18 10.05 11.82 -0.63
CA VAL A 18 10.05 12.11 0.81
C VAL A 18 9.50 10.91 1.55
N TRP A 19 10.31 10.32 2.44
CA TRP A 19 9.89 9.22 3.30
C TRP A 19 9.12 9.71 4.54
N GLY A 20 7.97 10.32 4.28
CA GLY A 20 7.09 10.90 5.29
C GLY A 20 5.96 9.95 5.70
N MET A 21 4.73 10.31 5.33
CA MET A 21 3.54 9.52 5.65
C MET A 21 3.66 8.02 5.29
N PRO A 22 4.20 7.62 4.12
CA PRO A 22 4.45 6.21 3.82
C PRO A 22 5.30 5.51 4.91
N GLY A 23 6.43 6.11 5.30
CA GLY A 23 7.32 5.55 6.31
C GLY A 23 6.68 5.40 7.69
N ILE A 24 5.84 6.35 8.10
CA ILE A 24 5.11 6.27 9.37
C ILE A 24 4.19 5.05 9.38
N VAL A 25 3.42 4.84 8.30
CA VAL A 25 2.48 3.71 8.19
C VAL A 25 3.21 2.37 8.11
N ALA A 26 4.32 2.31 7.37
CA ALA A 26 5.15 1.11 7.25
C ALA A 26 5.77 0.71 8.61
N ASN A 27 6.38 1.67 9.32
CA ASN A 27 7.00 1.41 10.62
C ASN A 27 5.99 1.06 11.73
N ALA A 28 4.76 1.56 11.63
CA ALA A 28 3.67 1.19 12.52
C ALA A 28 3.12 -0.23 12.26
N GLY A 29 3.61 -0.94 11.24
CA GLY A 29 3.14 -2.29 10.89
C GLY A 29 1.70 -2.30 10.36
N LEU A 30 1.21 -1.17 9.87
CA LEU A 30 -0.18 -1.00 9.42
C LEU A 30 -0.37 -1.38 7.94
N ALA A 31 0.72 -1.48 7.18
CA ALA A 31 0.70 -1.85 5.77
C ALA A 31 0.74 -3.38 5.59
N GLU A 32 -0.05 -3.89 4.65
CA GLU A 32 0.02 -5.30 4.22
C GLU A 32 1.16 -5.53 3.22
N LYS A 33 1.46 -4.52 2.41
CA LYS A 33 2.59 -4.51 1.47
C LYS A 33 3.23 -3.12 1.42
N VAL A 34 4.54 -3.11 1.25
CA VAL A 34 5.35 -1.94 0.92
C VAL A 34 5.93 -2.18 -0.47
N LEU A 35 5.65 -1.31 -1.44
CA LEU A 35 5.89 -1.55 -2.87
C LEU A 35 6.60 -0.35 -3.53
N PRO A 36 7.45 -0.56 -4.53
CA PRO A 36 7.95 0.54 -5.36
C PRO A 36 6.79 1.22 -6.11
N LEU A 37 6.96 2.51 -6.45
CA LEU A 37 5.91 3.34 -7.05
C LEU A 37 5.29 2.75 -8.32
N ASP A 38 6.10 2.13 -9.16
CA ASP A 38 5.71 1.52 -10.43
C ASP A 38 4.86 0.24 -10.26
N GLU A 39 4.89 -0.40 -9.09
CA GLU A 39 4.08 -1.59 -8.79
C GLU A 39 2.73 -1.26 -8.13
N ILE A 40 2.56 -0.06 -7.57
CA ILE A 40 1.33 0.32 -6.82
C ILE A 40 0.08 0.18 -7.68
N ALA A 41 0.11 0.64 -8.93
CA ALA A 41 -1.06 0.57 -9.82
C ALA A 41 -1.49 -0.88 -10.07
N GLY A 42 -0.53 -1.78 -10.29
CA GLY A 42 -0.80 -3.20 -10.50
C GLY A 42 -1.43 -3.85 -9.26
N GLU A 43 -0.94 -3.52 -8.07
CA GLU A 43 -1.50 -4.02 -6.81
C GLU A 43 -2.93 -3.50 -6.56
N ILE A 44 -3.21 -2.23 -6.88
CA ILE A 44 -4.58 -1.67 -6.78
C ILE A 44 -5.54 -2.44 -7.71
N ILE A 45 -5.16 -2.63 -8.97
CA ILE A 45 -5.99 -3.36 -9.95
C ILE A 45 -6.24 -4.80 -9.49
N SER A 46 -5.20 -5.49 -9.02
CA SER A 46 -5.30 -6.84 -8.47
C SER A 46 -6.36 -6.94 -7.35
N ARG A 47 -6.32 -6.00 -6.39
CA ARG A 47 -7.27 -5.95 -5.26
C ARG A 47 -8.70 -5.62 -5.69
N CYS A 48 -8.86 -4.73 -6.68
CA CYS A 48 -10.18 -4.39 -7.22
C CYS A 48 -10.80 -5.56 -8.00
N ASN A 49 -10.00 -6.30 -8.76
CA ASN A 49 -10.46 -7.45 -9.55
C ASN A 49 -10.90 -8.61 -8.66
N PHE A 50 -10.21 -8.85 -7.54
CA PHE A 50 -10.56 -9.93 -6.59
C PHE A 50 -11.94 -9.73 -5.94
N ARG A 51 -12.48 -8.51 -5.94
CA ARG A 51 -13.77 -8.17 -5.32
C ARG A 51 -14.96 -8.25 -6.28
N LEU A 52 -14.71 -8.44 -7.58
CA LEU A 52 -15.75 -8.56 -8.61
C LEU A 52 -15.95 -10.01 -9.09
N GLY A 53 -15.26 -10.97 -8.47
CA GLY A 53 -15.43 -12.41 -8.69
C GLY A 53 -16.30 -13.07 -7.64
#